data_AF-A0A1E2RXK2-F1
#
_entry.id   AF-A0A1E2RXK2-F1
#
_cell.length_a   1.000
_cell.length_b   1.000
_cell.length_c   1.000
_cell.angle_alpha   90.00
_cell.angle_beta   90.00
_cell.angle_gamma   90.00
#
_symmetry.space_group_name_H-M   'P 1'
#
loop_
_entity.id
_entity.type
_entity.pdbx_description
1 polymer ?
#
loop_
_entity_poly.entity_id
_entity_poly.type
_entity_poly.pdbx_seq_one_letter_code
_entity_poly.pdbx_strand_id
1 'polypeptide(L)'
;MNPDASAQALASIEVDLAPVEVGQAITVMWRGKPIFIRHRTDKEIEEAKEVPMSELRDQDARNPNVDANAPATDANRTAEGKEPWLIMIGICTHLGCIPKGQAPGDNKGEYGGWFCPCHGSQYDTAGRIRKGPAPENLWIPPYEFTSDTKIKIG
;
A
#
# COMPACT_ATOMS: atom_id res chain seq x y z
N MET A 1 -22.93 18.60 -1.34
CA MET A 1 -21.96 19.70 -1.09
C MET A 1 -20.69 19.36 -1.86
N ASN A 2 -20.20 20.27 -2.70
CA ASN A 2 -18.92 20.10 -3.40
C ASN A 2 -17.77 20.65 -2.55
N PRO A 3 -16.57 20.07 -2.60
CA PRO A 3 -15.41 20.60 -1.91
C PRO A 3 -15.02 21.99 -2.41
N ASP A 4 -14.54 22.86 -1.50
CA ASP A 4 -14.10 24.23 -1.81
C ASP A 4 -12.65 24.28 -2.35
N ALA A 5 -12.18 25.48 -2.71
CA ALA A 5 -10.83 25.70 -3.27
C ALA A 5 -9.70 25.32 -2.30
N SER A 6 -9.93 25.31 -0.98
CA SER A 6 -8.93 24.85 0.00
C SER A 6 -8.77 23.33 -0.04
N ALA A 7 -9.83 22.61 -0.36
CA ALA A 7 -9.78 21.16 -0.60
C ALA A 7 -9.04 20.80 -1.92
N GLN A 8 -8.94 21.74 -2.87
CA GLN A 8 -8.17 21.58 -4.10
C GLN A 8 -6.66 21.84 -3.90
N ALA A 9 -6.27 22.56 -2.84
CA ALA A 9 -4.89 22.99 -2.59
C ALA A 9 -3.95 21.90 -2.03
N LEU A 10 -4.47 20.72 -1.67
CA LEU A 10 -3.64 19.54 -1.36
C LEU A 10 -3.39 18.72 -2.64
N ALA A 11 -2.73 19.34 -3.62
CA ALA A 11 -2.41 18.67 -4.88
C ALA A 11 -1.48 17.48 -4.61
N SER A 12 -0.36 17.73 -3.93
CA SER A 12 0.68 16.76 -3.63
C SER A 12 1.33 16.99 -2.25
N ILE A 13 1.97 15.96 -1.71
CA ILE A 13 2.86 16.06 -0.53
C ILE A 13 4.22 15.43 -0.84
N GLU A 14 5.27 15.90 -0.17
CA GLU A 14 6.58 15.25 -0.20
C GLU A 14 6.82 14.50 1.12
N VAL A 15 7.46 13.33 1.04
CA VAL A 15 7.83 12.53 2.20
C VAL A 15 9.30 12.15 2.11
N ASP A 16 10.05 12.44 3.16
CA ASP A 16 11.42 11.96 3.34
C ASP A 16 11.39 10.55 3.94
N LEU A 17 12.02 9.62 3.22
CA LEU A 17 12.10 8.20 3.54
C LEU A 17 13.40 7.84 4.25
N ALA A 18 14.39 8.73 4.28
CA ALA A 18 15.69 8.48 4.90
C ALA A 18 15.60 8.01 6.37
N PRO A 19 14.64 8.49 7.21
CA PRO A 19 14.51 8.05 8.59
C PRO A 19 13.82 6.68 8.76
N VAL A 20 13.24 6.10 7.70
CA VAL A 20 12.44 4.87 7.79
C VAL A 20 13.35 3.66 7.58
N GLU A 21 13.65 2.95 8.67
CA GLU A 21 14.53 1.79 8.63
C GLU A 21 13.85 0.57 8.01
N VAL A 22 14.66 -0.39 7.53
CA VAL A 22 14.16 -1.66 6.98
C VAL A 22 13.26 -2.37 8.00
N GLY A 23 12.10 -2.81 7.55
CA GLY A 23 11.06 -3.44 8.36
C GLY A 23 10.11 -2.46 9.05
N GLN A 24 10.45 -1.16 9.12
CA GLN A 24 9.58 -0.13 9.68
C GLN A 24 8.50 0.31 8.70
N ALA A 25 7.48 0.95 9.25
CA ALA A 25 6.44 1.60 8.48
C ALA A 25 6.00 2.89 9.15
N ILE A 26 5.65 3.87 8.32
CA ILE A 26 5.08 5.14 8.73
C ILE A 26 3.73 5.36 8.06
N THR A 27 2.90 6.22 8.66
CA THR A 27 1.63 6.64 8.06
C THR A 27 1.63 8.15 7.93
N VAL A 28 1.38 8.63 6.72
CA VAL A 28 1.21 10.07 6.42
C VAL A 28 -0.22 10.32 5.93
N MET A 29 -0.66 11.58 5.97
CA MET A 29 -2.01 11.95 5.50
C MET A 29 -1.92 12.67 4.15
N TRP A 30 -2.66 12.19 3.16
CA TRP A 30 -2.82 12.85 1.86
C TRP A 30 -4.31 12.89 1.47
N ARG A 31 -4.84 14.09 1.22
CA ARG A 31 -6.27 14.32 0.90
C ARG A 31 -7.23 13.62 1.87
N GLY A 32 -6.92 13.66 3.17
CA GLY A 32 -7.70 13.03 4.23
C GLY A 32 -7.62 11.49 4.28
N LYS A 33 -6.80 10.87 3.44
CA LYS A 33 -6.57 9.41 3.43
C LYS A 33 -5.23 9.08 4.11
N PRO A 34 -5.15 8.04 4.95
CA PRO A 34 -3.88 7.53 5.45
C PRO A 34 -3.14 6.85 4.31
N ILE A 35 -1.88 7.20 4.12
CA ILE A 35 -0.96 6.52 3.22
C ILE A 35 0.02 5.73 4.07
N PHE A 36 -0.01 4.42 3.91
CA PHE A 36 0.96 3.50 4.47
C PHE A 36 2.20 3.51 3.61
N ILE A 37 3.35 3.74 4.25
CA ILE A 37 4.66 3.64 3.63
C ILE A 37 5.42 2.61 4.43
N ARG A 38 5.82 1.52 3.78
CA ARG A 38 6.55 0.42 4.40
C ARG A 38 7.89 0.23 3.70
N HIS A 39 8.96 0.24 4.49
CA HIS A 39 10.27 -0.23 4.05
C HIS A 39 10.32 -1.74 4.33
N ARG A 40 10.09 -2.54 3.30
CA ARG A 40 9.98 -3.99 3.39
C ARG A 40 11.34 -4.63 3.62
N THR A 41 11.32 -5.74 4.34
CA THR A 41 12.48 -6.64 4.46
C THR A 41 12.62 -7.50 3.19
N ASP A 42 13.80 -8.04 2.95
CA ASP A 42 14.03 -8.97 1.82
C ASP A 42 13.07 -10.16 1.88
N LYS A 43 12.84 -10.70 3.08
CA LYS A 43 11.88 -11.78 3.31
C LYS A 43 10.47 -11.41 2.84
N GLU A 44 9.99 -10.22 3.16
CA GLU A 44 8.64 -9.79 2.76
C GLU A 44 8.52 -9.62 1.24
N ILE A 45 9.60 -9.20 0.58
CA ILE A 45 9.68 -9.07 -0.88
C ILE A 45 9.69 -10.46 -1.52
N GLU A 46 10.49 -11.39 -1.01
CA GLU A 46 10.55 -12.77 -1.48
C GLU A 46 9.19 -13.46 -1.32
N GLU A 47 8.59 -13.39 -0.13
CA GLU A 47 7.25 -13.94 0.14
C GLU A 47 6.20 -13.37 -0.82
N ALA A 48 6.26 -12.08 -1.15
CA ALA A 48 5.34 -11.47 -2.11
C ALA A 48 5.55 -11.94 -3.56
N LYS A 49 6.81 -12.15 -3.97
CA LYS A 49 7.18 -12.62 -5.31
C LYS A 49 6.79 -14.08 -5.55
N GLU A 50 6.80 -14.90 -4.51
CA GLU A 50 6.47 -16.32 -4.60
C GLU A 50 4.97 -16.60 -4.77
N VAL A 51 4.10 -15.64 -4.47
CA VAL A 51 2.64 -15.82 -4.59
C VAL A 51 2.23 -15.96 -6.07
N PRO A 52 1.66 -17.11 -6.48
CA PRO A 52 1.16 -17.28 -7.83
C PRO A 52 -0.04 -16.36 -8.10
N MET A 53 -0.09 -15.75 -9.29
CA MET A 53 -1.21 -14.89 -9.71
C MET A 53 -2.59 -15.57 -9.58
N SER A 54 -2.66 -16.88 -9.82
CA SER A 54 -3.88 -17.67 -9.70
C SER A 54 -4.43 -17.78 -8.27
N GLU A 55 -3.59 -17.53 -7.25
CA GLU A 55 -4.00 -17.53 -5.84
C GLU A 55 -4.45 -16.14 -5.35
N LEU A 56 -4.24 -15.10 -6.16
CA LEU A 56 -4.70 -13.76 -5.85
C LEU A 56 -6.17 -13.62 -6.20
N ARG A 57 -6.93 -13.05 -5.26
CA ARG A 57 -8.35 -12.77 -5.44
C ARG A 57 -8.60 -11.59 -6.37
N ASP A 58 -7.74 -10.58 -6.26
CA ASP A 58 -7.68 -9.45 -7.16
C ASP A 58 -6.35 -9.49 -7.89
N GLN A 59 -6.39 -9.77 -9.19
CA GLN A 59 -5.21 -9.91 -10.04
C GLN A 59 -4.77 -8.57 -10.65
N ASP A 60 -5.48 -7.48 -10.38
CA ASP A 60 -5.13 -6.13 -10.82
C ASP A 60 -4.15 -5.47 -9.83
N ALA A 61 -3.09 -4.84 -10.35
CA ALA A 61 -2.09 -4.15 -9.54
C ALA A 61 -2.66 -2.99 -8.70
N ARG A 62 -3.83 -2.44 -9.03
CA ARG A 62 -4.42 -1.24 -8.37
C ARG A 62 -3.40 -0.11 -8.21
N ASN A 63 -2.57 0.06 -9.24
CA ASN A 63 -1.43 0.96 -9.25
C ASN A 63 -1.53 1.92 -10.44
N PRO A 64 -1.84 3.21 -10.22
CA PRO A 64 -1.97 4.18 -11.29
C PRO A 64 -0.61 4.61 -11.89
N ASN A 65 0.51 4.14 -11.32
CA ASN A 65 1.86 4.51 -11.75
C ASN A 65 2.45 3.52 -12.78
N VAL A 66 1.71 2.48 -13.14
CA VAL A 66 2.06 1.46 -14.14
C VAL A 66 0.92 1.32 -15.15
N ASP A 67 1.05 0.41 -16.12
CA ASP A 67 -0.01 0.13 -17.08
C ASP A 67 -1.35 -0.18 -16.40
N ALA A 68 -2.44 0.34 -16.97
CA ALA A 68 -3.78 0.27 -16.37
C ALA A 68 -4.31 -1.17 -16.14
N ASN A 69 -3.77 -2.17 -16.85
CA ASN A 69 -4.12 -3.58 -16.71
C ASN A 69 -2.96 -4.42 -16.16
N ALA A 70 -2.00 -3.78 -15.48
CA ALA A 70 -0.85 -4.48 -14.93
C ALA A 70 -1.30 -5.55 -13.91
N PRO A 71 -0.76 -6.78 -13.99
CA PRO A 71 -1.08 -7.81 -13.02
C PRO A 71 -0.52 -7.47 -11.64
N ALA A 72 -1.16 -7.92 -10.57
CA ALA A 72 -0.78 -7.76 -9.16
C ALA A 72 0.49 -8.56 -8.74
N THR A 73 1.50 -8.61 -9.61
CA THR A 73 2.83 -9.09 -9.26
C THR A 73 3.47 -8.17 -8.23
N ASP A 74 4.42 -8.66 -7.44
CA ASP A 74 5.12 -7.84 -6.45
C ASP A 74 5.75 -6.58 -7.07
N ALA A 75 6.40 -6.74 -8.24
CA ALA A 75 7.02 -5.62 -8.97
C ALA A 75 6.01 -4.51 -9.30
N ASN A 76 4.83 -4.88 -9.82
CA ASN A 76 3.79 -3.92 -10.18
C ASN A 76 3.09 -3.28 -8.96
N ARG A 77 3.37 -3.74 -7.74
CA ARG A 77 2.88 -3.15 -6.49
C ARG A 77 3.85 -2.13 -5.90
N THR A 78 5.00 -1.93 -6.52
CA THR A 78 6.03 -0.97 -6.10
C THR A 78 6.49 -0.14 -7.30
N ALA A 79 7.36 0.85 -7.07
CA ALA A 79 8.03 1.53 -8.17
C ALA A 79 9.20 0.68 -8.69
N GLU A 80 9.44 0.72 -10.00
CA GLU A 80 10.50 -0.05 -10.66
C GLU A 80 11.86 0.22 -10.01
N GLY A 81 12.57 -0.85 -9.61
CA GLY A 81 13.87 -0.75 -8.94
C GLY A 81 13.82 -0.19 -7.51
N LYS A 82 12.61 -0.03 -6.95
CA LYS A 82 12.36 0.43 -5.57
C LYS A 82 11.46 -0.55 -4.83
N GLU A 83 11.62 -1.85 -5.09
CA GLU A 83 10.84 -2.95 -4.49
C GLU A 83 10.82 -2.93 -2.95
N PRO A 84 11.87 -2.49 -2.23
CA PRO A 84 11.78 -2.33 -0.78
C PRO A 84 10.72 -1.32 -0.31
N TRP A 85 10.27 -0.41 -1.16
CA TRP A 85 9.29 0.61 -0.80
C TRP A 85 7.89 0.26 -1.28
N LEU A 86 7.00 -0.03 -0.33
CA LEU A 86 5.58 -0.23 -0.61
C LEU A 86 4.77 0.97 -0.08
N ILE A 87 4.13 1.68 -1.00
CA ILE A 87 3.33 2.88 -0.72
C ILE A 87 1.88 2.60 -1.10
N MET A 88 0.97 2.63 -0.14
CA MET A 88 -0.42 2.26 -0.35
C MET A 88 -1.39 3.16 0.42
N ILE A 89 -2.59 3.32 -0.09
CA ILE A 89 -3.71 3.91 0.63
C ILE A 89 -4.16 2.92 1.71
N GLY A 90 -3.99 3.29 2.97
CA GLY A 90 -4.31 2.49 4.16
C GLY A 90 -5.81 2.40 4.46
N ILE A 91 -6.63 2.20 3.42
CA ILE A 91 -8.08 2.14 3.49
C ILE A 91 -8.50 0.79 2.92
N CYS A 92 -9.07 -0.06 3.77
CA CYS A 92 -9.61 -1.36 3.38
C CYS A 92 -10.68 -1.18 2.28
N THR A 93 -10.53 -1.92 1.19
CA THR A 93 -11.40 -1.84 0.01
C THR A 93 -12.79 -2.44 0.23
N HIS A 94 -13.05 -3.06 1.39
CA HIS A 94 -14.40 -3.48 1.77
C HIS A 94 -15.31 -2.26 2.05
N LEU A 95 -15.13 -1.61 3.21
CA LEU A 95 -15.98 -0.51 3.69
C LEU A 95 -15.17 0.61 4.38
N GLY A 96 -13.88 0.74 4.04
CA GLY A 96 -13.12 1.94 4.37
C GLY A 96 -12.38 1.98 5.70
N CYS A 97 -12.45 0.93 6.52
CA CYS A 97 -11.66 0.86 7.76
C CYS A 97 -10.15 0.86 7.49
N ILE A 98 -9.36 1.35 8.45
CA ILE A 98 -7.88 1.33 8.37
C ILE A 98 -7.36 -0.03 8.84
N PRO A 99 -6.69 -0.82 7.98
CA PRO A 99 -6.09 -2.10 8.38
C PRO A 99 -4.96 -1.92 9.41
N LYS A 100 -4.82 -2.88 10.32
CA LYS A 100 -3.70 -3.01 11.26
C LYS A 100 -2.50 -3.67 10.58
N GLY A 101 -1.28 -3.35 11.01
CA GLY A 101 -0.05 -3.92 10.47
C GLY A 101 1.13 -2.93 10.41
N GLN A 102 0.87 -1.64 10.67
CA GLN A 102 1.90 -0.60 10.69
C GLN A 102 2.65 -0.55 12.03
N ALA A 103 1.96 -0.76 13.15
CA ALA A 103 2.58 -0.65 14.47
C ALA A 103 3.24 -1.97 14.89
N PRO A 104 4.36 -1.92 15.65
CA PRO A 104 4.91 -3.11 16.30
C PRO A 104 3.84 -3.80 17.15
N GLY A 105 3.67 -5.12 16.96
CA GLY A 105 2.68 -5.92 17.68
C GLY A 105 1.26 -5.87 17.11
N ASP A 106 1.00 -5.09 16.05
CA ASP A 106 -0.28 -5.18 15.33
C ASP A 106 -0.50 -6.59 14.78
N ASN A 107 -1.75 -7.04 14.79
CA ASN A 107 -2.13 -8.24 14.06
C ASN A 107 -1.93 -8.02 12.55
N LYS A 108 -1.13 -8.89 11.93
CA LYS A 108 -0.82 -8.87 10.49
C LYS A 108 -1.58 -9.93 9.67
N GLY A 109 -2.50 -10.64 10.31
CA GLY A 109 -3.23 -11.75 9.69
C GLY A 109 -2.35 -12.95 9.36
N GLU A 110 -2.93 -13.91 8.64
CA GLU A 110 -2.31 -15.16 8.20
C GLU A 110 -1.24 -14.95 7.13
N TYR A 111 -1.24 -13.79 6.46
CA TYR A 111 -0.38 -13.50 5.29
C TYR A 111 0.71 -12.46 5.59
N GLY A 112 0.95 -12.14 6.86
CA GLY A 112 2.08 -11.31 7.29
C GLY A 112 2.04 -9.83 6.88
N GLY A 113 0.96 -9.37 6.23
CA GLY A 113 0.77 -7.98 5.81
C GLY A 113 -0.12 -7.21 6.77
N TRP A 114 -1.39 -7.06 6.39
CA TRP A 114 -2.35 -6.25 7.12
C TRP A 114 -3.65 -6.98 7.45
N PHE A 115 -4.18 -6.74 8.64
CA PHE A 115 -5.46 -7.27 9.10
C PHE A 115 -6.48 -6.14 9.29
N CYS A 116 -7.62 -6.21 8.61
CA CYS A 116 -8.71 -5.26 8.80
C CYS A 116 -9.69 -5.78 9.86
N PRO A 117 -9.73 -5.16 11.06
CA PRO A 117 -10.47 -5.69 12.21
C PRO A 117 -11.99 -5.58 12.08
N CYS A 118 -12.48 -4.73 11.17
CA CYS A 118 -13.92 -4.49 11.04
C CYS A 118 -14.67 -5.74 10.57
N HIS A 119 -14.12 -6.47 9.59
CA HIS A 119 -14.79 -7.64 9.00
C HIS A 119 -13.81 -8.77 8.61
N GLY A 120 -12.57 -8.73 9.13
CA GLY A 120 -11.60 -9.81 8.99
C GLY A 120 -10.95 -9.94 7.61
N SER A 121 -10.87 -8.85 6.83
CA SER A 121 -10.08 -8.89 5.59
C SER A 121 -8.59 -8.94 5.89
N GLN A 122 -7.84 -9.74 5.13
CA GLN A 122 -6.41 -9.94 5.32
C GLN A 122 -5.65 -9.72 4.03
N TYR A 123 -4.56 -8.96 4.11
CA TYR A 123 -3.71 -8.59 3.00
C TYR A 123 -2.30 -9.14 3.21
N ASP A 124 -1.64 -9.54 2.13
CA ASP A 124 -0.24 -10.00 2.18
C ASP A 124 0.78 -8.85 2.26
N THR A 125 2.07 -9.18 2.22
CA THR A 125 3.21 -8.25 2.31
C THR A 125 3.33 -7.28 1.12
N ALA A 126 2.53 -7.45 0.06
CA ALA A 126 2.36 -6.51 -1.05
C ALA A 126 1.01 -5.75 -0.99
N GLY A 127 0.28 -5.91 0.11
CA GLY A 127 -1.04 -5.31 0.34
C GLY A 127 -2.13 -5.88 -0.57
N ARG A 128 -1.97 -7.11 -1.06
CA ARG A 128 -2.94 -7.77 -1.92
C ARG A 128 -3.95 -8.55 -1.09
N ILE A 129 -5.22 -8.51 -1.45
CA ILE A 129 -6.30 -9.15 -0.68
C ILE A 129 -6.21 -10.67 -0.82
N ARG A 130 -6.10 -11.36 0.32
CA ARG A 130 -6.01 -12.84 0.36
C ARG A 130 -7.23 -13.49 1.00
N LYS A 131 -7.88 -12.82 1.96
CA LYS A 131 -9.02 -13.39 2.72
C LYS A 131 -10.01 -12.31 3.17
N GLY A 132 -11.28 -12.69 3.35
CA GLY A 132 -12.34 -11.81 3.88
C GLY A 132 -13.18 -11.08 2.83
N PRO A 133 -14.03 -10.13 3.22
CA PRO A 133 -15.01 -9.52 2.30
C PRO A 133 -14.47 -8.39 1.40
N ALA A 134 -13.26 -7.89 1.62
CA ALA A 134 -12.66 -6.92 0.71
C ALA A 134 -12.56 -7.49 -0.72
N PRO A 135 -13.00 -6.74 -1.75
CA PRO A 135 -12.99 -7.22 -3.12
C PRO A 135 -11.65 -7.00 -3.83
N GLU A 136 -10.85 -6.03 -3.39
CA GLU A 136 -9.68 -5.53 -4.13
C GLU A 136 -8.43 -5.41 -3.25
N ASN A 137 -7.26 -5.39 -3.88
CA ASN A 137 -5.99 -5.07 -3.26
C ASN A 137 -6.02 -3.64 -2.69
N LEU A 138 -5.20 -3.34 -1.67
CA LEU A 138 -5.07 -1.95 -1.21
C LEU A 138 -4.57 -1.08 -2.37
N TRP A 139 -5.23 0.05 -2.61
CA TRP A 139 -4.90 0.90 -3.73
C TRP A 139 -3.55 1.58 -3.52
N ILE A 140 -2.77 1.75 -4.59
CA ILE A 140 -1.55 2.53 -4.56
C ILE A 140 -1.91 3.96 -5.01
N PRO A 141 -1.48 5.02 -4.28
CA PRO A 141 -1.73 6.38 -4.73
C PRO A 141 -0.86 6.72 -5.95
N PRO A 142 -1.16 7.79 -6.69
CA PRO A 142 -0.17 8.35 -7.61
C PRO A 142 1.04 8.85 -6.82
N TYR A 143 2.25 8.41 -7.17
CA TYR A 143 3.48 8.89 -6.56
C TYR A 143 4.69 8.69 -7.48
N GLU A 144 5.74 9.45 -7.22
CA GLU A 144 7.04 9.30 -7.88
C GLU A 144 8.18 9.48 -6.87
N PHE A 145 9.33 8.85 -7.13
CA PHE A 145 10.56 9.13 -6.41
C PHE A 145 11.20 10.39 -7.01
N THR A 146 11.41 11.41 -6.19
CA THR A 146 12.10 12.65 -6.59
C THR A 146 13.60 12.60 -6.25
N SER A 147 14.01 11.64 -5.41
CA SER A 147 15.39 11.24 -5.15
C SER A 147 15.41 9.80 -4.63
N ASP A 148 16.57 9.25 -4.25
CA ASP A 148 16.64 7.91 -3.68
C ASP A 148 15.90 7.74 -2.35
N THR A 149 15.69 8.83 -1.61
CA THR A 149 15.05 8.82 -0.29
C THR A 149 13.89 9.78 -0.19
N LYS A 150 13.37 10.31 -1.30
CA LYS A 150 12.22 11.23 -1.27
C LYS A 150 11.19 10.82 -2.29
N ILE A 151 9.93 10.83 -1.86
CA ILE A 151 8.78 10.62 -2.74
C ILE A 151 7.87 11.84 -2.74
N LYS A 152 7.19 12.04 -3.86
CA LYS A 152 6.07 12.97 -4.00
C LYS A 152 4.81 12.16 -4.26
N ILE A 153 3.78 12.36 -3.43
CA ILE A 153 2.47 11.69 -3.55
C ILE A 153 1.45 12.71 -4.02
N GLY A 154 0.71 12.40 -5.09
CA GLY A 154 -0.31 13.27 -5.68
C GLY A 154 0.17 14.18 -6.79
#